data_AF-A0A9D6KP94-F1
#
_entry.id   AF-A0A9D6KP94-F1
#
_cell.length_a   1.000
_cell.length_b   1.000
_cell.length_c   1.000
_cell.angle_alpha   90.00
_cell.angle_beta   90.00
_cell.angle_gamma   90.00
#
_symmetry.space_group_name_H-M   'P 1'
#
loop_
_entity.id
_entity.type
_entity.pdbx_description
1 polymer ?
#
loop_
_entity_poly.entity_id
_entity_poly.type
_entity_poly.pdbx_seq_one_letter_code
_entity_poly.pdbx_strand_id
1 'polypeptide(L)'
;MDDTTSAVIMAPDNDLVQVTAMGRLFLVTRGEFERIAVHSRMIDEMMYRDAKLSDIRHVFDDAAIEPETVTRFEVWIATNRPSETNTTDPEHTSPSPLRVPD
;
A
#
# COMPACT_ATOMS: atom_id res chain seq x y z
N MET A 1 32.54 -29.44 35.92
CA MET A 1 31.31 -29.84 35.24
C MET A 1 30.57 -28.56 34.96
N ASP A 2 30.62 -28.09 33.71
CA ASP A 2 29.91 -26.88 33.28
C ASP A 2 28.47 -27.25 32.93
N ASP A 3 27.55 -27.02 33.87
CA ASP A 3 26.12 -26.98 33.56
C ASP A 3 25.83 -25.62 32.90
N THR A 4 26.15 -25.51 31.61
CA THR A 4 25.64 -24.42 30.79
C THR A 4 24.21 -24.76 30.40
N THR A 5 23.27 -24.48 31.29
CA THR A 5 21.83 -24.53 31.00
C THR A 5 21.54 -23.45 29.95
N SER A 6 21.54 -23.82 28.66
CA SER A 6 21.03 -22.97 27.60
C SER A 6 19.53 -22.76 27.80
N ALA A 7 19.16 -21.63 28.41
CA ALA A 7 17.78 -21.17 28.43
C ALA A 7 17.39 -20.76 27.01
N VAL A 8 16.54 -21.57 26.35
CA VAL A 8 15.83 -21.15 25.14
C VAL A 8 14.67 -20.28 25.60
N ILE A 9 14.86 -18.96 25.57
CA ILE A 9 13.77 -18.01 25.77
C ILE A 9 12.93 -18.04 24.49
N MET A 10 11.80 -18.75 24.52
CA MET A 10 10.80 -18.63 23.46
C MET A 10 10.11 -17.28 23.64
N ALA A 11 10.50 -16.30 22.81
CA ALA A 11 9.75 -15.06 22.68
C ALA A 11 8.32 -15.39 22.18
N PRO A 12 7.27 -14.73 22.70
CA PRO A 12 5.88 -15.00 22.33
C PRO A 12 5.57 -14.85 20.84
N ASP A 13 6.45 -14.18 20.08
CA ASP A 13 6.24 -13.83 18.67
C ASP A 13 6.93 -14.80 17.67
N ASN A 14 7.51 -15.90 18.15
CA ASN A 14 8.12 -16.93 17.30
C ASN A 14 7.10 -17.95 16.74
N ASP A 15 5.84 -17.56 16.60
CA ASP A 15 4.85 -18.35 15.87
C ASP A 15 5.32 -18.49 14.42
N LEU A 16 5.72 -19.70 14.05
CA LEU A 16 6.05 -20.05 12.67
C LEU A 16 4.76 -20.27 11.89
N VAL A 17 4.62 -19.55 10.78
CA VAL A 17 3.51 -19.66 9.84
C VAL A 17 4.01 -20.41 8.60
N GLN A 18 3.19 -21.34 8.14
CA GLN A 18 3.43 -22.08 6.91
C GLN A 18 2.78 -21.36 5.73
N VAL A 19 3.59 -20.94 4.76
CA VAL A 19 3.15 -20.28 3.53
C VAL A 19 3.42 -21.20 2.35
N THR A 20 2.40 -21.44 1.52
CA THR A 20 2.56 -22.21 0.27
C THR A 20 2.46 -21.25 -0.92
N ALA A 21 3.53 -21.13 -1.69
CA ALA A 21 3.58 -20.25 -2.85
C ALA A 21 4.38 -20.91 -3.98
N MET A 22 3.92 -20.76 -5.24
CA MET A 22 4.58 -21.32 -6.42
C MET A 22 4.93 -22.82 -6.31
N GLY A 23 4.06 -23.60 -5.68
CA GLY A 23 4.28 -25.03 -5.46
C GLY A 23 5.37 -25.38 -4.43
N ARG A 24 5.83 -24.40 -3.64
CA ARG A 24 6.84 -24.56 -2.59
C ARG A 24 6.28 -24.19 -1.22
N LEU A 25 6.88 -24.79 -0.20
CA LEU A 25 6.57 -24.53 1.21
C LEU A 25 7.62 -23.62 1.83
N PHE A 26 7.18 -22.56 2.50
CA PHE A 26 8.01 -21.64 3.25
C PHE A 26 7.54 -21.61 4.71
N LEU A 27 8.49 -21.59 5.64
CA LEU A 27 8.24 -21.34 7.05
C LEU A 27 8.78 -19.96 7.37
N VAL A 28 7.92 -19.09 7.86
CA VAL A 28 8.24 -17.70 8.19
C VAL A 28 7.73 -17.38 9.59
N THR A 29 8.29 -16.39 10.26
CA THR A 29 7.70 -15.90 11.51
C THR A 29 6.39 -15.17 11.22
N ARG A 30 5.50 -15.07 12.20
CA ARG A 30 4.25 -14.30 12.05
C ARG A 30 4.52 -12.84 11.65
N GLY A 31 5.50 -12.18 12.27
CA GLY A 31 5.85 -10.81 11.92
C GLY A 31 6.33 -10.66 10.47
N GLU A 32 7.10 -11.63 9.96
CA GLU A 32 7.51 -11.66 8.55
C GLU A 32 6.31 -11.84 7.61
N PHE A 33 5.39 -12.74 7.98
CA PHE A 33 4.17 -12.96 7.21
C PHE A 33 3.30 -11.69 7.13
N GLU A 34 3.09 -11.02 8.26
CA GLU A 34 2.33 -9.78 8.33
C GLU A 34 2.96 -8.68 7.47
N ARG A 35 4.30 -8.57 7.50
CA ARG A 35 5.04 -7.64 6.64
C ARG A 35 4.83 -7.92 5.15
N ILE A 36 5.00 -9.18 4.73
CA ILE A 36 4.73 -9.60 3.34
C ILE A 36 3.28 -9.30 2.94
N ALA A 37 2.32 -9.52 3.85
CA ALA A 37 0.91 -9.25 3.59
C ALA A 37 0.64 -7.74 3.38
N VAL A 38 1.33 -6.86 4.11
CA VAL A 38 1.26 -5.41 3.88
C VAL A 38 1.79 -5.04 2.50
N HIS A 39 2.98 -5.52 2.14
CA HIS A 39 3.55 -5.28 0.81
C HIS A 39 2.70 -5.82 -0.33
N SER A 40 2.11 -7.01 -0.17
CA SER A 40 1.19 -7.58 -1.16
C SER A 40 0.01 -6.66 -1.42
N ARG A 41 -0.61 -6.12 -0.36
CA ARG A 41 -1.75 -5.19 -0.48
C ARG A 41 -1.35 -3.89 -1.19
N MET A 42 -0.14 -3.41 -0.94
CA MET A 42 0.38 -2.22 -1.62
C MET A 42 0.57 -2.48 -3.11
N ILE A 43 1.13 -3.63 -3.50
CA ILE A 43 1.25 -4.03 -4.91
C ILE A 43 -0.13 -4.17 -5.55
N ASP A 44 -1.08 -4.81 -4.87
CA ASP A 44 -2.45 -4.96 -5.37
C ASP A 44 -3.11 -3.60 -5.64
N GLU A 45 -2.96 -2.63 -4.72
CA GLU A 45 -3.47 -1.27 -4.87
C GLU A 45 -2.76 -0.52 -6.02
N MET A 46 -1.45 -0.70 -6.19
CA MET A 46 -0.72 -0.14 -7.33
C MET A 46 -1.22 -0.71 -8.66
N MET A 47 -1.41 -2.03 -8.73
CA MET A 47 -1.95 -2.70 -9.91
C MET A 47 -3.38 -2.27 -10.22
N TYR A 48 -4.23 -2.11 -9.19
CA TYR A 48 -5.61 -1.61 -9.35
C TYR A 48 -5.67 -0.22 -9.98
N ARG A 49 -4.62 0.60 -9.79
CA ARG A 49 -4.49 1.95 -10.35
C ARG A 49 -3.63 2.03 -11.61
N ASP A 50 -3.46 0.90 -12.31
CA ASP A 50 -2.68 0.80 -13.55
C ASP A 50 -1.21 1.28 -13.40
N ALA A 51 -0.59 1.01 -12.25
CA ALA A 51 0.83 1.29 -12.06
C ALA A 51 1.69 0.62 -13.11
N LYS A 52 2.69 1.35 -13.62
CA LYS A 52 3.70 0.76 -14.49
C LYS A 52 4.68 -0.05 -13.65
N LEU A 53 5.33 -1.02 -14.29
CA LEU A 53 6.40 -1.79 -13.64
C LEU A 53 7.53 -0.88 -13.09
N SER A 54 7.80 0.26 -13.75
CA SER A 54 8.76 1.25 -13.25
C SER A 54 8.35 1.86 -11.91
N ASP A 55 7.05 2.07 -11.70
CA ASP A 55 6.51 2.66 -10.48
C ASP A 55 6.63 1.67 -9.32
N ILE A 56 6.26 0.40 -9.57
CA ILE A 56 6.40 -0.69 -8.61
C ILE A 56 7.87 -0.85 -8.22
N ARG A 57 8.80 -0.86 -9.18
CA ARG A 57 10.24 -0.95 -8.90
C ARG A 57 10.79 0.24 -8.12
N HIS A 58 10.24 1.43 -8.33
CA HIS A 58 10.65 2.62 -7.59
C HIS A 58 10.21 2.56 -6.12
N VAL A 59 8.99 2.08 -5.87
CA VAL A 59 8.45 1.90 -4.51
C VAL A 59 9.16 0.78 -3.78
N PHE A 60 9.30 -0.39 -4.42
CA PHE A 60 9.90 -1.61 -3.84
C PHE A 60 11.35 -1.81 -4.27
N ASP A 61 12.16 -0.76 -4.20
CA ASP A 61 13.60 -0.84 -4.48
C ASP A 61 14.29 -1.74 -3.44
N ASP A 62 15.10 -2.70 -3.89
CA ASP A 62 15.78 -3.69 -3.03
C ASP A 62 16.67 -3.05 -1.95
N ALA A 63 17.10 -1.80 -2.16
CA ALA A 63 17.92 -1.06 -1.21
C ALA A 63 17.11 -0.30 -0.14
N ALA A 64 15.78 -0.15 -0.31
CA ALA A 64 14.95 0.61 0.61
C ALA A 64 14.64 -0.18 1.89
N ILE A 65 14.67 0.50 3.03
CA ILE A 65 14.18 -0.07 4.30
C ILE A 65 12.66 0.06 4.39
N GLU A 66 12.01 -0.81 5.17
CA GLU A 66 10.54 -0.87 5.30
C GLU A 66 9.84 0.50 5.43
N PRO A 67 10.26 1.43 6.32
CA PRO A 67 9.58 2.72 6.47
C PRO A 67 9.67 3.59 5.21
N GLU A 68 10.77 3.45 4.46
CA GLU A 68 10.98 4.16 3.21
C GLU A 68 10.07 3.62 2.11
N THR A 69 9.94 2.29 1.98
CA THR A 69 8.98 1.65 1.05
C THR A 69 7.56 2.14 1.30
N VAL A 70 7.14 2.19 2.57
CA VAL A 70 5.82 2.71 2.95
C VAL A 70 5.66 4.16 2.55
N THR A 71 6.65 5.00 2.86
CA THR A 71 6.62 6.43 2.50
C THR A 71 6.52 6.63 0.98
N ARG A 72 7.31 5.90 0.19
CA ARG A 72 7.30 5.98 -1.28
C ARG A 72 5.94 5.56 -1.85
N PHE A 73 5.35 4.49 -1.31
CA PHE A 73 4.00 4.07 -1.70
C PHE A 73 2.96 5.15 -1.40
N GLU A 74 2.96 5.74 -0.20
CA GLU A 74 2.00 6.79 0.17
C GLU A 74 2.11 8.02 -0.73
N VAL A 75 3.33 8.45 -1.05
CA VAL A 75 3.58 9.54 -2.01
C VAL A 75 3.05 9.19 -3.39
N TRP A 76 3.27 7.96 -3.86
CA TRP A 76 2.76 7.50 -5.15
C TRP A 76 1.22 7.49 -5.17
N ILE A 77 0.57 6.96 -4.13
CA ILE A 77 -0.89 6.96 -3.99
C ILE A 77 -1.48 8.37 -4.01
N ALA A 78 -0.84 9.33 -3.33
CA ALA A 78 -1.27 10.72 -3.31
C ALA A 78 -1.15 11.37 -4.70
N THR A 79 -0.08 11.06 -5.44
CA THR A 79 0.16 11.56 -6.79
C THR A 79 -0.82 10.96 -7.81
N ASN A 80 -1.14 9.68 -7.64
CA ASN A 80 -1.99 8.90 -8.54
C ASN A 80 -3.41 8.72 -7.99
N ARG A 81 -3.86 9.63 -7.12
CA ARG A 81 -5.26 9.68 -6.72
C ARG A 81 -6.06 10.21 -7.92
N PRO A 82 -7.08 9.49 -8.41
CA PRO A 82 -7.96 10.05 -9.42
C PRO A 82 -8.52 11.36 -8.85
N SER A 83 -8.29 12.47 -9.55
CA SER A 83 -8.92 13.73 -9.18
C SER A 83 -10.42 13.47 -9.24
N GLU A 84 -11.11 13.60 -8.11
CA GLU A 84 -12.56 13.75 -8.13
C GLU A 84 -12.82 15.05 -8.89
N THR A 85 -13.08 14.93 -10.18
CA THR A 85 -13.54 16.03 -11.02
C THR A 85 -14.91 16.41 -10.47
N ASN A 86 -14.95 17.37 -9.55
CA ASN A 86 -16.17 18.15 -9.32
C ASN A 86 -16.52 18.79 -10.66
N THR A 87 -17.42 18.16 -11.40
CA THR A 87 -18.18 18.79 -12.47
C THR A 87 -19.09 19.83 -11.80
N THR A 88 -18.52 20.99 -11.48
CA THR A 88 -19.32 22.19 -11.31
C THR A 88 -19.67 22.65 -12.73
N ASP A 89 -20.88 22.32 -13.16
CA ASP A 89 -21.51 22.94 -14.33
C ASP A 89 -21.34 24.46 -14.23
N PRO A 90 -20.86 25.16 -15.27
CA PRO A 90 -21.07 26.59 -15.34
C PRO A 90 -22.56 26.80 -15.65
N GLU A 91 -23.36 27.10 -14.62
CA GLU A 91 -24.67 27.71 -14.82
C GLU A 91 -24.45 29.00 -15.63
N HIS A 92 -24.73 28.89 -16.92
CA HIS A 92 -24.80 29.99 -17.87
C HIS A 92 -26.07 30.78 -17.55
N THR A 93 -26.04 31.61 -16.50
CA THR A 93 -27.19 32.46 -16.14
C THR A 93 -27.27 33.62 -17.13
N SER A 94 -27.96 33.42 -18.24
CA SER A 94 -28.44 34.52 -19.08
C SER A 94 -29.41 35.39 -18.28
N PRO A 95 -29.19 36.72 -18.14
CA PRO A 95 -30.18 37.58 -17.52
C PRO A 95 -31.41 37.70 -18.44
N SER A 96 -32.59 37.38 -17.91
CA SER A 96 -33.87 37.59 -18.61
C SER A 96 -34.16 39.10 -18.77
N PRO A 97 -34.75 39.56 -19.89
CA PRO A 97 -35.03 40.97 -20.08
C PRO A 97 -36.20 41.42 -19.18
N LEU A 98 -36.02 42.59 -18.54
CA LEU A 98 -37.02 43.24 -17.70
C LEU A 98 -38.23 43.66 -18.56
N ARG A 99 -39.42 43.10 -18.31
CA ARG A 99 -40.68 43.61 -18.88
C ARG A 99 -41.07 44.90 -18.15
N VAL A 100 -41.18 46.00 -18.89
CA VAL A 100 -41.78 47.26 -18.42
C VAL A 100 -43.31 47.15 -18.59
N PRO A 101 -44.12 47.39 -17.55
CA PRO A 101 -45.56 47.51 -17.71
C PRO A 101 -45.97 48.96 -18.05
N ASP A 102 -47.02 49.08 -18.88
CA ASP A 102 -47.68 50.33 -19.32
C ASP A 102 -48.33 51.13 -18.18
#